data_AF-A0A1M5HXM5-F1
#
_entry.id   AF-A0A1M5HXM5-F1
#
_cell.length_a   1.000
_cell.length_b   1.000
_cell.length_c   1.000
_cell.angle_alpha   90.00
_cell.angle_beta   90.00
_cell.angle_gamma   90.00
#
_symmetry.space_group_name_H-M   'P 1'
#
loop_
_entity.id
_entity.type
_entity.pdbx_description
1 polymer ?
#
loop_
_entity_poly.entity_id
_entity_poly.type
_entity_poly.pdbx_seq_one_letter_code
_entity_poly.pdbx_strand_id
1 'polypeptide(L)'
;MKNFLTSLILIIPLNNCLSQSIEIMPGSKRIFIDLQWLKPFDDKYKWTLFTRSRATAEYGNNNTNLFTGAYLNYTSKTGVGGTLLGRVSTTSSGLDLGVHYFKNGKNFMIYALPAIALKSDLSYSWFSIVRYTPKLTDTWILYTSLELFSNFNTSGHIASVQRVRLGSGYRDWQFGLALNLAGIGKNYENKDTNPGIFVRKIFD
;
A
#
# COMPACT_ATOMS: atom_id res chain seq x y z
N MET A 1 -13.61 24.09 -29.85
CA MET A 1 -13.15 22.76 -30.31
C MET A 1 -12.96 21.88 -29.09
N LYS A 2 -13.79 20.85 -28.94
CA LYS A 2 -13.80 19.90 -27.81
C LYS A 2 -12.85 18.75 -28.16
N ASN A 3 -11.72 18.63 -27.46
CA ASN A 3 -10.87 17.44 -27.55
C ASN A 3 -11.31 16.47 -26.45
N PHE A 4 -12.03 15.43 -26.86
CA PHE A 4 -12.35 14.28 -26.02
C PHE A 4 -11.06 13.49 -25.77
N LEU A 5 -10.62 13.47 -24.52
CA LEU A 5 -9.55 12.60 -24.04
C LEU A 5 -10.11 11.18 -23.98
N THR A 6 -9.72 10.33 -24.93
CA THR A 6 -10.02 8.91 -24.93
C THR A 6 -9.20 8.23 -23.83
N SER A 7 -9.76 8.11 -22.62
CA SER A 7 -9.24 7.21 -21.60
C SER A 7 -9.51 5.78 -22.01
N LEU A 8 -8.44 5.04 -22.33
CA LEU A 8 -8.47 3.60 -22.49
C LEU A 8 -8.69 2.95 -21.12
N ILE A 9 -9.95 2.79 -20.72
CA ILE A 9 -10.32 1.93 -19.60
C ILE A 9 -10.29 0.50 -20.13
N LEU A 10 -9.22 -0.23 -19.81
CA LEU A 10 -9.18 -1.67 -20.03
C LEU A 10 -10.13 -2.32 -19.02
N ILE A 11 -11.39 -2.55 -19.43
CA ILE A 11 -12.35 -3.34 -18.65
C ILE A 11 -11.96 -4.80 -18.82
N ILE A 12 -11.17 -5.31 -17.87
CA ILE A 12 -10.95 -6.75 -17.72
C ILE A 12 -12.25 -7.34 -17.13
N PRO A 13 -12.82 -8.41 -17.69
CA PRO A 13 -14.07 -8.99 -17.19
C PRO A 13 -13.93 -9.41 -15.72
N LEU A 14 -14.77 -8.80 -14.87
CA LEU A 14 -14.91 -9.03 -13.44
C LEU A 14 -15.65 -10.34 -13.16
N ASN A 15 -15.02 -11.47 -13.42
CA ASN A 15 -15.48 -12.74 -12.86
C ASN A 15 -14.46 -13.18 -11.79
N ASN A 16 -14.84 -13.01 -10.52
CA ASN A 16 -14.10 -13.37 -9.30
C ASN A 16 -12.90 -12.49 -8.92
N CYS A 17 -12.96 -11.19 -9.18
CA CYS A 17 -11.97 -10.25 -8.63
C CYS A 17 -12.43 -9.76 -7.24
N LEU A 18 -12.41 -10.65 -6.23
CA LEU A 18 -12.51 -10.20 -4.85
C LEU A 18 -11.16 -9.62 -4.44
N SER A 19 -11.16 -8.39 -3.93
CA SER A 19 -9.97 -7.78 -3.31
C SER A 19 -9.50 -8.66 -2.16
N GLN A 20 -8.19 -8.91 -2.01
CA GLN A 20 -7.66 -9.70 -0.88
C GLN A 20 -7.91 -9.01 0.47
N SER A 21 -7.97 -7.68 0.50
CA SER A 21 -8.52 -6.96 1.65
C SER A 21 -9.01 -5.57 1.31
N ILE A 22 -10.01 -5.12 2.07
CA ILE A 22 -10.53 -3.75 2.08
C ILE A 22 -10.38 -3.21 3.50
N GLU A 23 -9.71 -2.07 3.68
CA GLU A 23 -9.65 -1.33 4.94
C GLU A 23 -10.32 0.03 4.78
N ILE A 24 -11.11 0.40 5.79
CA ILE A 24 -11.63 1.76 5.98
C ILE A 24 -11.15 2.25 7.34
N MET A 25 -10.64 3.46 7.37
CA MET A 25 -10.14 4.12 8.58
C MET A 25 -10.70 5.54 8.65
N PRO A 26 -11.82 5.78 9.35
CA PRO A 26 -12.22 7.12 9.74
C PRO A 26 -11.18 7.67 10.74
N GLY A 27 -10.42 8.67 10.28
CA GLY A 27 -9.49 9.41 11.13
C GLY A 27 -10.11 10.66 11.72
N SER A 28 -9.30 11.44 12.44
CA SER A 28 -9.66 12.75 13.00
C SER A 28 -9.71 13.88 11.96
N LYS A 29 -8.90 13.79 10.89
CA LYS A 29 -8.81 14.81 9.83
C LYS A 29 -9.38 14.34 8.50
N ARG A 30 -9.31 13.03 8.22
CA ARG A 30 -9.72 12.45 6.95
C ARG A 30 -10.09 10.99 7.07
N ILE A 31 -10.98 10.55 6.19
CA ILE A 31 -11.21 9.12 5.96
C ILE A 31 -10.11 8.57 5.05
N PHE A 32 -9.69 7.33 5.32
CA PHE A 32 -8.73 6.58 4.53
C PHE A 32 -9.35 5.26 4.10
N ILE A 33 -9.19 4.91 2.84
CA ILE A 33 -9.65 3.64 2.25
C ILE A 33 -8.47 2.99 1.55
N ASP A 34 -8.27 1.70 1.76
CA ASP A 34 -7.18 0.93 1.18
C ASP A 34 -7.67 -0.42 0.68
N LEU A 35 -7.45 -0.68 -0.60
CA LEU A 35 -7.82 -1.88 -1.31
C LEU A 35 -6.54 -2.59 -1.73
N GLN A 36 -6.41 -3.86 -1.39
CA GLN A 36 -5.25 -4.68 -1.73
C GLN A 36 -5.72 -5.93 -2.46
N TRP A 37 -4.98 -6.33 -3.49
CA TRP A 37 -5.20 -7.58 -4.20
C TRP A 37 -3.88 -8.20 -4.61
N LEU A 38 -3.77 -9.51 -4.47
CA LEU A 38 -2.59 -10.28 -4.85
C LEU A 38 -3.04 -11.42 -5.74
N LYS A 39 -2.50 -11.48 -6.96
CA LYS A 39 -2.73 -12.58 -7.88
C LYS A 39 -1.41 -13.31 -8.18
N PRO A 40 -1.25 -14.57 -7.75
CA PRO A 40 -0.16 -15.42 -8.25
C PRO A 40 -0.44 -15.86 -9.68
N PHE A 41 0.63 -16.02 -10.47
CA PHE A 41 0.58 -16.60 -11.83
C PHE A 41 1.15 -18.02 -11.89
N ASP A 42 1.70 -18.51 -10.79
CA ASP A 42 2.17 -19.88 -10.62
C ASP A 42 1.92 -20.38 -9.19
N ASP A 43 1.81 -21.69 -9.03
CA ASP A 43 1.51 -22.34 -7.75
C ASP A 43 2.57 -22.12 -6.67
N LYS A 44 3.79 -21.73 -7.07
CA LYS A 44 4.90 -21.47 -6.15
C LYS A 44 5.01 -20.00 -5.79
N TYR A 45 4.06 -19.15 -6.23
CA TYR A 45 4.02 -17.72 -5.96
C TYR A 45 5.30 -16.99 -6.39
N LYS A 46 6.00 -17.50 -7.41
CA LYS A 46 7.21 -16.83 -7.92
C LYS A 46 6.83 -15.56 -8.65
N TRP A 47 5.86 -15.65 -9.55
CA TRP A 47 5.30 -14.54 -10.29
C TRP A 47 4.01 -14.10 -9.63
N THR A 48 3.99 -12.85 -9.17
CA THR A 48 2.78 -12.27 -8.56
C THR A 48 2.52 -10.88 -9.10
N LEU A 49 1.24 -10.55 -9.26
CA LEU A 49 0.77 -9.18 -9.42
C LEU A 49 0.10 -8.75 -8.12
N PHE A 50 0.81 -7.92 -7.35
CA PHE A 50 0.21 -7.22 -6.21
C PHE A 50 -0.31 -5.88 -6.69
N THR A 51 -1.57 -5.56 -6.41
CA THR A 51 -2.13 -4.25 -6.71
C THR A 51 -2.66 -3.62 -5.45
N ARG A 52 -2.60 -2.30 -5.40
CA ARG A 52 -3.09 -1.52 -4.28
C ARG A 52 -3.69 -0.22 -4.76
N SER A 53 -4.90 0.06 -4.30
CA SER A 53 -5.57 1.34 -4.52
C SER A 53 -5.91 1.95 -3.18
N ARG A 54 -5.76 3.26 -3.10
CA ARG A 54 -5.92 4.03 -1.87
C ARG A 54 -6.58 5.35 -2.16
N ALA A 55 -7.52 5.70 -1.29
CA ALA A 55 -8.18 6.98 -1.30
C ALA A 55 -8.08 7.62 0.09
N THR A 56 -7.89 8.92 0.12
CA THR A 56 -8.09 9.73 1.33
C THR A 56 -8.90 10.97 0.99
N ALA A 57 -9.92 11.26 1.79
CA ALA A 57 -10.75 12.46 1.63
C ALA A 57 -10.80 13.23 2.95
N GLU A 58 -10.39 14.49 2.91
CA GLU A 58 -10.34 15.36 4.08
C GLU A 58 -11.74 15.85 4.50
N TYR A 59 -11.95 16.02 5.79
CA TYR A 59 -13.18 16.63 6.28
C TYR A 59 -13.09 18.15 6.16
N GLY A 60 -14.20 18.79 5.78
CA GLY A 60 -14.31 20.24 5.68
C GLY A 60 -13.58 20.87 4.47
N ASN A 61 -12.76 20.09 3.75
CA ASN A 61 -12.05 20.52 2.55
C ASN A 61 -12.38 19.57 1.39
N ASN A 62 -12.45 20.09 0.16
CA ASN A 62 -12.63 19.26 -1.04
C ASN A 62 -11.33 18.60 -1.53
N ASN A 63 -10.44 18.21 -0.61
CA ASN A 63 -9.17 17.59 -0.94
C ASN A 63 -9.28 16.06 -0.91
N THR A 64 -9.19 15.45 -2.08
CA THR A 64 -9.17 13.99 -2.25
C THR A 64 -7.87 13.56 -2.91
N ASN A 65 -7.15 12.65 -2.27
CA ASN A 65 -5.95 12.04 -2.82
C ASN A 65 -6.23 10.58 -3.19
N LEU A 66 -5.85 10.21 -4.40
CA LEU A 66 -5.94 8.86 -4.93
C LEU A 66 -4.55 8.36 -5.26
N PHE A 67 -4.30 7.09 -4.99
CA PHE A 67 -3.11 6.35 -5.41
C PHE A 67 -3.53 4.96 -5.86
N THR A 68 -2.96 4.48 -6.95
CA THR A 68 -3.03 3.09 -7.39
C THR A 68 -1.65 2.64 -7.85
N GLY A 69 -1.22 1.47 -7.38
CA GLY A 69 0.03 0.84 -7.78
C GLY A 69 -0.19 -0.62 -8.16
N ALA A 70 0.51 -1.07 -9.19
CA ALA A 70 0.56 -2.45 -9.65
C ALA A 70 2.03 -2.92 -9.67
N TYR A 71 2.32 -3.93 -8.87
CA TYR A 71 3.64 -4.46 -8.58
C TYR A 71 3.72 -5.85 -9.21
N LEU A 72 4.38 -5.95 -10.36
CA LEU A 72 4.73 -7.22 -10.96
C LEU A 72 6.03 -7.71 -10.34
N ASN A 73 5.97 -8.83 -9.63
CA ASN A 73 7.09 -9.38 -8.87
C ASN A 73 7.54 -10.71 -9.45
N TYR A 74 8.85 -10.94 -9.45
CA TYR A 74 9.45 -12.26 -9.47
C TYR A 74 10.19 -12.50 -8.15
N THR A 75 9.73 -13.44 -7.33
CA THR A 75 10.28 -13.77 -6.01
C THR A 75 11.01 -15.12 -6.05
N SER A 76 12.28 -15.12 -5.66
CA SER A 76 13.07 -16.36 -5.58
C SER A 76 12.76 -17.14 -4.29
N LYS A 77 13.31 -18.35 -4.17
CA LYS A 77 13.15 -19.19 -2.97
C LYS A 77 13.67 -18.55 -1.68
N THR A 78 14.61 -17.62 -1.76
CA THR A 78 15.17 -16.92 -0.59
C THR A 78 14.27 -15.77 -0.13
N GLY A 79 13.21 -15.46 -0.88
CA GLY A 79 12.34 -14.31 -0.66
C GLY A 79 12.84 -13.04 -1.35
N VAL A 80 14.07 -13.02 -1.88
CA VAL A 80 14.60 -11.87 -2.64
C VAL A 80 14.12 -11.95 -4.09
N GLY A 81 13.75 -10.82 -4.67
CA GLY A 81 13.17 -10.78 -6.00
C GLY A 81 13.20 -9.42 -6.67
N GLY A 82 12.87 -9.38 -7.96
CA GLY A 82 12.71 -8.14 -8.72
C GLY A 82 11.26 -7.68 -8.75
N THR A 83 11.05 -6.36 -8.85
CA THR A 83 9.73 -5.73 -8.95
C THR A 83 9.74 -4.68 -10.05
N LEU A 84 8.76 -4.77 -10.96
CA LEU A 84 8.36 -3.67 -11.83
C LEU A 84 7.07 -3.08 -11.27
N LEU A 85 7.10 -1.81 -10.90
CA LEU A 85 5.97 -1.08 -10.33
C LEU A 85 5.45 -0.06 -11.33
N GLY A 86 4.17 -0.16 -11.71
CA GLY A 86 3.44 0.93 -12.34
C GLY A 86 2.53 1.63 -11.34
N ARG A 87 2.57 2.95 -11.27
CA ARG A 87 1.74 3.72 -10.32
C ARG A 87 1.10 4.96 -10.94
N VAL A 88 -0.08 5.28 -10.45
CA VAL A 88 -0.84 6.50 -10.78
C VAL A 88 -1.36 7.09 -9.47
N SER A 89 -1.30 8.40 -9.35
CA SER A 89 -1.81 9.15 -8.21
C SER A 89 -2.40 10.47 -8.69
N THR A 90 -3.12 11.18 -7.82
CA THR A 90 -3.63 12.53 -8.11
C THR A 90 -2.54 13.48 -8.61
N THR A 91 -1.30 13.29 -8.16
CA THR A 91 -0.18 14.22 -8.45
C THR A 91 0.81 13.72 -9.51
N SER A 92 0.83 12.43 -9.81
CA SER A 92 1.83 11.84 -10.71
C SER A 92 1.49 10.42 -11.13
N SER A 93 2.02 10.02 -12.28
CA SER A 93 2.13 8.62 -12.70
C SER A 93 3.60 8.28 -12.97
N GLY A 94 3.95 7.00 -12.90
CA GLY A 94 5.32 6.58 -13.18
C GLY A 94 5.51 5.07 -13.18
N LEU A 95 6.68 4.68 -13.65
CA LEU A 95 7.20 3.32 -13.56
C LEU A 95 8.42 3.34 -12.65
N ASP A 96 8.51 2.37 -11.74
CA ASP A 96 9.66 2.19 -10.86
C ASP A 96 10.20 0.76 -11.01
N LEU A 97 11.53 0.58 -10.93
CA LEU A 97 12.18 -0.73 -10.81
C LEU A 97 12.76 -0.89 -9.42
N GLY A 98 12.58 -2.07 -8.83
CA GLY A 98 13.11 -2.33 -7.49
C GLY A 98 13.48 -3.78 -7.26
N VAL A 99 14.16 -3.99 -6.15
CA VAL A 99 14.46 -5.31 -5.59
C VAL A 99 13.69 -5.41 -4.30
N HIS A 100 12.93 -6.48 -4.11
CA HIS A 100 12.21 -6.72 -2.87
C HIS A 100 12.80 -7.86 -2.07
N TYR A 101 12.48 -7.84 -0.78
CA TYR A 101 12.51 -8.99 0.10
C TYR A 101 11.10 -9.29 0.59
N PHE A 102 10.66 -10.53 0.43
CA PHE A 102 9.38 -11.03 0.91
C PHE A 102 9.56 -12.27 1.77
N LYS A 103 8.96 -12.25 2.96
CA LYS A 103 8.88 -13.41 3.83
C LYS A 103 7.51 -13.47 4.49
N ASN A 104 6.83 -14.59 4.29
CA ASN A 104 5.58 -14.91 4.96
C ASN A 104 5.80 -16.11 5.88
N GLY A 105 5.61 -15.90 7.19
CA GLY A 105 5.67 -16.94 8.22
C GLY A 105 4.29 -17.21 8.81
N LYS A 106 4.24 -18.09 9.82
CA LYS A 106 2.98 -18.49 10.47
C LYS A 106 2.20 -17.30 11.06
N ASN A 107 2.91 -16.38 11.72
CA ASN A 107 2.32 -15.26 12.47
C ASN A 107 2.91 -13.91 12.05
N PHE A 108 3.70 -13.85 10.97
CA PHE A 108 4.32 -12.59 10.55
C PHE A 108 4.46 -12.54 9.05
N MET A 109 4.46 -11.33 8.50
CA MET A 109 4.75 -11.07 7.10
C MET A 109 5.62 -9.82 6.98
N ILE A 110 6.64 -9.90 6.14
CA ILE A 110 7.54 -8.80 5.81
C ILE A 110 7.59 -8.67 4.30
N TYR A 111 7.38 -7.46 3.82
CA TYR A 111 7.68 -7.03 2.47
C TYR A 111 8.51 -5.75 2.55
N ALA A 112 9.63 -5.68 1.86
CA ALA A 112 10.47 -4.49 1.77
C ALA A 112 10.95 -4.31 0.33
N LEU A 113 10.83 -3.10 -0.21
CA LEU A 113 11.09 -2.75 -1.60
C LEU A 113 11.80 -1.38 -1.66
N PRO A 114 13.13 -1.36 -1.76
CA PRO A 114 13.83 -0.26 -2.40
C PRO A 114 13.53 -0.24 -3.90
N ALA A 115 13.22 0.93 -4.44
CA ALA A 115 12.96 1.12 -5.87
C ALA A 115 13.48 2.47 -6.40
N ILE A 116 13.75 2.53 -7.69
CA ILE A 116 14.17 3.73 -8.42
C ILE A 116 13.11 4.03 -9.48
N ALA A 117 12.70 5.29 -9.59
CA ALA A 117 11.79 5.74 -10.62
C ALA A 117 12.48 5.80 -11.99
N LEU A 118 11.83 5.26 -13.02
CA LEU A 118 12.27 5.32 -14.41
C LEU A 118 11.88 6.66 -15.03
N LYS A 119 12.67 7.69 -14.74
CA LYS A 119 12.52 9.05 -15.30
C LYS A 119 13.89 9.72 -15.44
N SER A 120 13.94 10.90 -16.07
CA SER A 120 15.19 11.65 -16.31
C SER A 120 15.93 12.00 -15.00
N ASP A 121 15.18 12.39 -13.97
CA ASP A 121 15.75 12.81 -12.69
C ASP A 121 15.79 11.64 -11.70
N LEU A 122 16.95 11.44 -11.07
CA LEU A 122 17.09 10.39 -10.06
C LEU A 122 16.10 10.60 -8.90
N SER A 123 15.22 9.62 -8.71
CA SER A 123 14.33 9.53 -7.58
C SER A 123 14.24 8.08 -7.13
N TYR A 124 14.36 7.86 -5.84
CA TYR A 124 14.37 6.53 -5.25
C TYR A 124 13.46 6.51 -4.04
N SER A 125 12.90 5.34 -3.76
CA SER A 125 11.93 5.15 -2.71
C SER A 125 12.21 3.89 -1.91
N TRP A 126 11.70 3.90 -0.69
CA TRP A 126 11.59 2.73 0.17
C TRP A 126 10.12 2.50 0.45
N PHE A 127 9.65 1.27 0.25
CA PHE A 127 8.33 0.84 0.66
C PHE A 127 8.44 -0.46 1.45
N SER A 128 7.79 -0.54 2.62
CA SER A 128 7.76 -1.78 3.38
C SER A 128 6.47 -1.96 4.16
N ILE A 129 6.07 -3.22 4.32
CA ILE A 129 4.97 -3.65 5.18
C ILE A 129 5.54 -4.72 6.12
N VAL A 130 5.33 -4.52 7.41
CA VAL A 130 5.54 -5.52 8.45
C VAL A 130 4.21 -5.79 9.12
N ARG A 131 3.84 -7.06 9.26
CA ARG A 131 2.65 -7.52 9.97
C ARG A 131 3.02 -8.58 10.98
N TYR A 132 2.43 -8.51 12.16
CA TYR A 132 2.51 -9.55 13.17
C TYR A 132 1.09 -9.88 13.65
N THR A 133 0.71 -11.15 13.46
CA THR A 133 -0.66 -11.63 13.62
C THR A 133 -0.73 -12.95 14.39
N PRO A 134 -0.22 -13.02 15.63
CA PRO A 134 -0.29 -14.23 16.43
C PRO A 134 -1.73 -14.55 16.83
N LYS A 135 -2.04 -15.83 16.98
CA LYS A 135 -3.29 -16.27 17.60
C LYS A 135 -3.32 -15.85 19.07
N LEU A 136 -4.44 -15.26 19.49
CA LEU A 136 -4.76 -15.01 20.90
C LEU A 136 -5.62 -16.15 21.46
N THR A 137 -6.55 -16.65 20.64
CA THR A 137 -7.38 -17.84 20.89
C THR A 137 -7.58 -18.61 19.58
N ASP A 138 -8.44 -19.63 19.58
CA ASP A 138 -8.78 -20.36 18.34
C ASP A 138 -9.56 -19.52 17.33
N THR A 139 -10.23 -18.46 17.77
CA THR A 139 -11.06 -17.59 16.92
C THR A 139 -10.55 -16.16 16.80
N TRP A 140 -9.68 -15.74 17.71
CA TRP A 140 -9.15 -14.39 17.77
C TRP A 140 -7.65 -14.33 17.48
N ILE A 141 -7.24 -13.31 16.73
CA ILE A 141 -5.84 -12.97 16.49
C ILE A 141 -5.54 -11.58 17.00
N LEU A 142 -4.30 -11.34 17.43
CA LEU A 142 -3.76 -9.99 17.52
C LEU A 142 -3.50 -9.52 16.08
N TYR A 143 -3.75 -8.26 15.78
CA TYR A 143 -3.36 -7.66 14.51
C TYR A 143 -2.50 -6.44 14.76
N THR A 144 -1.24 -6.50 14.35
CA THR A 144 -0.36 -5.33 14.28
C THR A 144 0.22 -5.20 12.89
N SER A 145 0.29 -3.96 12.41
CA SER A 145 0.92 -3.65 11.14
C SER A 145 1.65 -2.33 11.19
N LEU A 146 2.84 -2.31 10.59
CA LEU A 146 3.60 -1.12 10.28
C LEU A 146 3.82 -1.07 8.76
N GLU A 147 3.39 0.01 8.13
CA GLU A 147 3.72 0.33 6.76
C GLU A 147 4.53 1.61 6.71
N LEU A 148 5.60 1.58 5.93
CA LEU A 148 6.49 2.70 5.70
C LEU A 148 6.60 2.95 4.20
N PHE A 149 6.56 4.22 3.83
CA PHE A 149 6.91 4.69 2.51
C PHE A 149 7.79 5.93 2.66
N SER A 150 8.88 6.01 1.93
CA SER A 150 9.72 7.21 1.85
C SER A 150 10.17 7.40 0.41
N ASN A 151 10.19 8.65 -0.05
CA ASN A 151 10.63 9.04 -1.38
C ASN A 151 11.68 10.14 -1.29
N PHE A 152 12.70 10.02 -2.11
CA PHE A 152 13.86 10.88 -2.14
C PHE A 152 14.23 11.23 -3.59
N ASN A 153 14.96 12.32 -3.74
CA ASN A 153 15.68 12.68 -4.97
C ASN A 153 17.07 13.22 -4.62
N THR A 154 17.75 13.77 -5.62
CA THR A 154 19.07 14.42 -5.47
C THR A 154 19.06 15.61 -4.50
N SER A 155 17.92 16.24 -4.26
CA SER A 155 17.78 17.37 -3.33
C SER A 155 17.50 16.95 -1.89
N GLY A 156 17.20 15.68 -1.66
CA GLY A 156 16.95 15.08 -0.34
C GLY A 156 15.57 14.42 -0.22
N HIS A 157 15.04 14.43 1.00
CA HIS A 157 13.74 13.86 1.32
C HIS A 157 12.60 14.65 0.66
N ILE A 158 11.70 13.93 -0.01
CA ILE A 158 10.49 14.50 -0.64
C ILE A 158 9.30 14.29 0.28
N ALA A 159 9.00 13.03 0.58
CA ALA A 159 7.83 12.65 1.35
C ALA A 159 8.03 11.30 2.02
N SER A 160 7.53 11.17 3.25
CA SER A 160 7.43 9.91 3.96
C SER A 160 6.05 9.76 4.56
N VAL A 161 5.57 8.52 4.59
CA VAL A 161 4.32 8.15 5.23
C VAL A 161 4.57 6.93 6.11
N GLN A 162 4.00 6.96 7.31
CA GLN A 162 4.01 5.85 8.25
C GLN A 162 2.57 5.52 8.59
N ARG A 163 2.20 4.25 8.54
CA ARG A 163 0.86 3.79 8.93
C ARG A 163 1.01 2.68 9.95
N VAL A 164 0.45 2.90 11.12
CA VAL A 164 0.46 1.96 12.22
C VAL A 164 -0.96 1.48 12.46
N ARG A 165 -1.10 0.17 12.65
CA ARG A 165 -2.34 -0.49 13.06
C ARG A 165 -2.07 -1.36 14.27
N LEU A 166 -2.96 -1.28 15.25
CA LEU A 166 -2.97 -2.13 16.44
C LEU A 166 -4.42 -2.49 16.73
N GLY A 167 -4.72 -3.78 16.76
CA GLY A 167 -6.09 -4.24 16.92
C GLY A 167 -6.20 -5.74 17.08
N SER A 168 -7.40 -6.23 16.86
CA SER A 168 -7.74 -7.64 16.95
C SER A 168 -8.43 -8.09 15.66
N GLY A 169 -8.37 -9.39 15.38
CA GLY A 169 -9.09 -10.00 14.27
C GLY A 169 -9.98 -11.14 14.73
N TYR A 170 -11.17 -11.22 14.15
CA TYR A 170 -12.13 -12.30 14.34
C TYR A 170 -12.63 -12.77 12.98
N ARG A 171 -12.38 -14.05 12.65
CA ARG A 171 -12.59 -14.59 11.29
C ARG A 171 -11.88 -13.68 10.27
N ASP A 172 -12.56 -13.28 9.20
CA ASP A 172 -11.98 -12.44 8.14
C ASP A 172 -12.11 -10.93 8.42
N TRP A 173 -12.47 -10.53 9.65
CA TRP A 173 -12.51 -9.13 10.06
C TRP A 173 -11.35 -8.77 10.98
N GLN A 174 -10.82 -7.57 10.81
CA GLN A 174 -9.79 -6.95 11.65
C GLN A 174 -10.21 -5.54 11.99
N PHE A 175 -10.00 -5.11 13.22
CA PHE A 175 -10.38 -3.77 13.66
C PHE A 175 -9.54 -3.32 14.85
N GLY A 176 -9.45 -2.01 15.05
CA GLY A 176 -8.73 -1.44 16.18
C GLY A 176 -8.29 -0.01 15.93
N LEU A 177 -7.18 0.37 16.57
CA LEU A 177 -6.59 1.69 16.50
C LEU A 177 -5.68 1.84 15.28
N ALA A 178 -5.69 3.04 14.73
CA ALA A 178 -4.94 3.38 13.54
C ALA A 178 -4.28 4.75 13.69
N LEU A 179 -3.06 4.87 13.15
CA LEU A 179 -2.34 6.12 13.06
C LEU A 179 -1.72 6.24 11.67
N ASN A 180 -2.07 7.28 10.94
CA ASN A 180 -1.39 7.67 9.71
C ASN A 180 -0.59 8.95 9.97
N LEU A 181 0.72 8.91 9.73
CA LEU A 181 1.63 10.04 9.81
C LEU A 181 2.20 10.33 8.43
N ALA A 182 2.33 11.60 8.08
CA ALA A 182 3.06 12.02 6.89
C ALA A 182 4.05 13.13 7.23
N GLY A 183 5.18 13.14 6.54
CA GLY A 183 6.17 14.20 6.58
C GLY A 183 6.56 14.56 5.16
N ILE A 184 6.57 15.85 4.81
CA ILE A 184 6.87 16.35 3.47
C ILE A 184 7.94 17.44 3.58
N GLY A 185 8.78 17.52 2.56
CA GLY A 185 9.84 18.52 2.45
C GLY A 185 11.17 18.04 3.00
N LYS A 186 12.25 18.75 2.65
CA LYS A 186 13.63 18.33 2.90
C LYS A 186 13.92 18.13 4.40
N ASN A 187 13.34 18.97 5.25
CA ASN A 187 13.50 18.93 6.71
C ASN A 187 12.23 18.50 7.45
N TYR A 188 11.32 17.77 6.79
CA TYR A 188 10.01 17.40 7.37
C TYR A 188 9.20 18.62 7.83
N GLU A 189 9.23 19.69 7.03
CA GLU A 189 8.61 20.98 7.32
C GLU A 189 7.10 20.85 7.49
N ASN A 190 6.47 20.01 6.65
CA ASN A 190 5.05 19.75 6.71
C ASN A 190 4.81 18.37 7.33
N LYS A 191 4.29 18.36 8.55
CA LYS A 191 3.91 17.14 9.27
C LYS A 191 2.40 17.04 9.35
N ASP A 192 1.91 15.84 9.08
CA ASP A 192 0.50 15.53 9.18
C ASP A 192 0.30 14.27 10.02
N THR A 193 -0.81 14.25 10.76
CA THR A 193 -1.15 13.23 11.73
C THR A 193 -2.65 13.03 11.69
N ASN A 194 -3.07 11.79 11.45
CA ASN A 194 -4.45 11.39 11.34
C ASN A 194 -4.68 10.08 12.13
N PRO A 195 -4.80 10.15 13.47
CA PRO A 195 -5.24 9.03 14.29
C PRO A 195 -6.71 8.72 14.01
N GLY A 196 -7.10 7.46 14.22
CA GLY A 196 -8.46 6.99 14.04
C GLY A 196 -8.65 5.54 14.47
N ILE A 197 -9.79 4.98 14.07
CA ILE A 197 -10.06 3.54 14.16
C ILE A 197 -10.05 2.97 12.75
N PHE A 198 -9.73 1.68 12.61
CA PHE A 198 -9.86 0.98 11.33
C PHE A 198 -10.78 -0.23 11.45
N VAL A 199 -11.40 -0.56 10.33
CA VAL A 199 -12.07 -1.82 10.08
C VAL A 199 -11.55 -2.34 8.75
N ARG A 200 -11.14 -3.61 8.73
CA ARG A 200 -10.59 -4.28 7.56
C ARG A 200 -11.25 -5.63 7.38
N LYS A 201 -11.75 -5.89 6.17
CA LYS A 201 -12.23 -7.20 5.72
C LYS A 201 -11.15 -7.86 4.88
N ILE A 202 -10.86 -9.12 5.16
CA ILE A 202 -10.02 -10.00 4.35
C ILE A 202 -10.94 -10.91 3.54
N PHE A 203 -10.55 -11.22 2.31
CA PHE A 203 -11.27 -12.12 1.43
C PHE A 203 -10.31 -13.23 0.99
N ASP A 204 -10.86 -14.45 0.90
CA ASP A 204 -10.17 -15.66 0.47
C ASP A 204 -10.30 -15.87 -1.05
#